data_AF-A0A9N7W4M7-F1
#
_entry.id   AF-A0A9N7W4M7-F1
#
_cell.length_a   1.000
_cell.length_b   1.000
_cell.length_c   1.000
_cell.angle_alpha   90.00
_cell.angle_beta   90.00
_cell.angle_gamma   90.00
#
_symmetry.space_group_name_H-M   'P 1'
#
loop_
_entity.id
_entity.type
_entity.pdbx_description
1 polymer ?
#
loop_
_entity_poly.entity_id
_entity_poly.type
_entity_poly.pdbx_seq_one_letter_code
_entity_poly.pdbx_strand_id
1 'polypeptide(L)'
;MSAAKKNPMKDGGAAPVDTEEDFQYEEVSLEDDWSLAEGEEDLEATLKAIQTKAEAKARPVASGNTRRPEGVDDFLRNFLLHAGMTQTLECFQNEWNEMEMKGLVDVGRVGAVPDVYTDNQRLDTELKHARRERNEYRGEATALAQALVTAQRARDLQRLQLTRLLQEKTRLVADMRMLKVQCESYEPALQKMNEKYQAVLKTFQRDKVKSAQHMGSK
;
A
#
# COMPACT_ATOMS: atom_id res chain seq x y z
N MET A 1 -32.34 -54.48 -18.69
CA MET A 1 -31.58 -53.22 -18.70
C MET A 1 -32.49 -52.12 -18.17
N SER A 2 -32.39 -51.78 -16.89
CA SER A 2 -33.17 -50.70 -16.26
C SER A 2 -32.20 -49.70 -15.67
N ALA A 3 -32.31 -48.46 -16.14
CA ALA A 3 -31.46 -47.34 -15.78
C ALA A 3 -31.79 -46.82 -14.37
N ALA A 4 -30.79 -46.81 -13.49
CA ALA A 4 -30.83 -46.09 -12.22
C ALA A 4 -30.43 -44.63 -12.47
N LYS A 5 -31.40 -43.72 -12.29
CA LYS A 5 -31.18 -42.27 -12.23
C LYS A 5 -30.43 -41.94 -10.93
N LYS A 6 -29.28 -41.29 -11.06
CA LYS A 6 -28.54 -40.66 -9.96
C LYS A 6 -28.29 -39.20 -10.34
N ASN A 7 -29.04 -38.29 -9.72
CA ASN A 7 -28.65 -36.88 -9.67
C ASN A 7 -27.51 -36.71 -8.65
N PRO A 8 -26.66 -35.69 -8.86
CA PRO A 8 -26.59 -34.68 -7.81
C PRO A 8 -26.63 -33.24 -8.34
N MET A 9 -27.22 -32.38 -7.51
CA MET A 9 -27.14 -30.92 -7.55
C MET A 9 -25.68 -30.46 -7.57
N LYS A 10 -25.38 -29.41 -8.34
CA LYS A 10 -24.31 -28.47 -7.97
C LYS A 10 -24.71 -27.05 -8.33
N ASP A 11 -24.83 -26.29 -7.25
CA ASP A 11 -24.99 -24.86 -7.11
C ASP A 11 -23.80 -24.09 -7.70
N GLY A 12 -24.02 -22.83 -8.07
CA GLY A 12 -22.95 -21.96 -8.55
C GLY A 12 -23.45 -20.78 -9.37
N GLY A 13 -23.95 -19.75 -8.68
CA GLY A 13 -24.29 -18.47 -9.27
C GLY A 13 -23.14 -17.87 -10.08
N ALA A 14 -23.45 -17.51 -11.32
CA ALA A 14 -22.58 -16.72 -12.17
C ALA A 14 -22.51 -15.29 -11.62
N ALA A 15 -21.38 -14.94 -10.99
CA ALA A 15 -21.00 -13.55 -10.81
C ALA A 15 -20.70 -12.96 -12.22
N PRO A 16 -21.10 -11.71 -12.50
CA PRO A 16 -20.75 -11.08 -13.75
C PRO A 16 -19.24 -10.86 -13.76
N VAL A 17 -18.62 -11.33 -14.84
CA VAL A 17 -17.23 -11.05 -15.18
C VAL A 17 -17.13 -9.54 -15.37
N ASP A 18 -16.47 -8.85 -14.43
CA ASP A 18 -15.95 -7.51 -14.66
C ASP A 18 -15.03 -7.62 -15.86
N THR A 19 -15.53 -7.15 -17.00
CA THR A 19 -14.76 -7.12 -18.23
C THR A 19 -13.76 -6.00 -18.02
N GLU A 20 -12.52 -6.36 -17.71
CA GLU A 20 -11.39 -5.44 -17.73
C GLU A 20 -11.28 -4.90 -19.16
N GLU A 21 -11.97 -3.80 -19.45
CA GLU A 21 -11.63 -2.95 -20.57
C GLU A 21 -10.21 -2.47 -20.29
N ASP A 22 -9.27 -3.10 -21.00
CA ASP A 22 -7.89 -2.69 -21.12
C ASP A 22 -7.89 -1.32 -21.80
N PHE A 23 -8.11 -0.27 -21.02
CA PHE A 23 -8.08 1.10 -21.50
C PHE A 23 -6.64 1.42 -21.85
N GLN A 24 -6.33 1.26 -23.14
CA GLN A 24 -5.09 1.74 -23.71
C GLN A 24 -5.06 3.26 -23.52
N TYR A 25 -4.19 3.71 -22.62
CA TYR A 25 -3.92 5.12 -22.39
C TYR A 25 -3.43 5.71 -23.71
N GLU A 26 -4.24 6.58 -24.32
CA GLU A 26 -3.81 7.38 -25.46
C GLU A 26 -2.75 8.35 -24.93
N GLU A 27 -1.50 8.09 -25.28
CA GLU A 27 -0.36 8.95 -24.99
C GLU A 27 -0.57 10.26 -25.76
N VAL A 28 -1.22 11.21 -25.11
CA VAL A 28 -1.35 12.57 -25.63
C VAL A 28 0.05 13.16 -25.61
N SER A 29 0.60 13.49 -26.79
CA SER A 29 1.89 14.19 -26.91
C SER A 29 1.93 15.37 -25.93
N LEU A 30 2.78 15.24 -24.91
CA LEU A 30 3.09 16.30 -23.95
C LEU A 30 3.99 17.33 -24.63
N GLU A 31 3.47 18.01 -25.65
CA GLU A 31 4.04 19.26 -26.12
C GLU A 31 3.44 20.40 -25.29
N ASP A 32 3.69 20.40 -23.99
CA ASP A 32 3.64 21.57 -23.12
C ASP A 32 4.28 21.20 -21.77
N ASP A 33 5.43 21.82 -21.50
CA ASP A 33 6.30 21.63 -20.34
C ASP A 33 5.55 21.64 -19.00
N TRP A 34 5.22 20.45 -18.49
CA TRP A 34 4.98 20.23 -17.07
C TRP A 34 6.04 19.24 -16.57
N SER A 35 7.17 19.76 -16.13
CA SER A 35 8.20 18.96 -15.47
C SER A 35 7.64 18.38 -14.17
N LEU A 36 7.20 17.12 -14.20
CA LEU A 36 6.98 16.31 -13.02
C LEU A 36 8.36 15.78 -12.55
N ALA A 37 9.13 16.69 -11.98
CA ALA A 37 10.42 16.39 -11.36
C ALA A 37 10.28 16.46 -9.84
N GLU A 38 9.65 15.46 -9.22
CA GLU A 38 9.85 15.17 -7.80
C GLU A 38 9.24 13.81 -7.45
N GLY A 39 10.08 12.79 -7.20
CA GLY A 39 9.65 11.61 -6.43
C GLY A 39 10.12 10.22 -6.88
N GLU A 40 10.95 10.07 -7.92
CA GLU A 40 11.37 8.73 -8.38
C GLU A 40 12.51 8.09 -7.54
N GLU A 41 13.16 8.83 -6.63
CA GLU A 41 14.29 8.29 -5.84
C GLU A 41 13.89 7.36 -4.66
N ASP A 42 12.61 7.27 -4.29
CA ASP A 42 12.19 6.57 -3.06
C ASP A 42 11.87 5.06 -3.29
N LEU A 43 11.47 4.67 -4.50
CA LEU A 43 11.02 3.29 -4.76
C LEU A 43 12.19 2.29 -4.89
N GLU A 44 13.30 2.70 -5.51
CA GLU A 44 14.48 1.84 -5.65
C GLU A 44 15.22 1.69 -4.30
N ALA A 45 15.24 2.76 -3.50
CA ALA A 45 15.80 2.74 -2.15
C ALA A 45 15.03 1.80 -1.22
N THR A 46 13.69 1.81 -1.28
CA THR A 46 12.85 0.91 -0.48
C THR A 46 13.01 -0.56 -0.87
N LEU A 47 13.15 -0.87 -2.17
CA LEU A 47 13.42 -2.25 -2.63
C LEU A 47 14.77 -2.78 -2.14
N LYS A 48 15.83 -1.96 -2.20
CA LYS A 48 17.17 -2.33 -1.68
C LYS A 48 17.16 -2.54 -0.15
N ALA A 49 16.38 -1.75 0.58
CA ALA A 49 16.23 -1.89 2.03
C ALA A 49 15.51 -3.20 2.43
N ILE A 50 14.53 -3.65 1.65
CA ILE A 50 13.83 -4.92 1.89
C ILE A 50 14.77 -6.11 1.62
N GLN A 51 15.55 -6.05 0.55
CA GLN A 51 16.48 -7.12 0.17
C GLN A 51 17.60 -7.32 1.20
N THR A 52 18.22 -6.24 1.65
CA THR A 52 19.27 -6.28 2.69
C THR A 52 18.76 -6.80 4.04
N LYS A 53 17.50 -6.47 4.40
CA LYS A 53 16.86 -6.99 5.62
C LYS A 53 16.53 -8.48 5.52
N ALA A 54 16.17 -8.97 4.33
CA ALA A 54 15.94 -10.39 4.09
C ALA A 54 17.24 -11.21 4.18
N GLU A 55 18.35 -10.69 3.64
CA GLU A 55 19.67 -11.33 3.67
C GLU A 55 20.27 -11.38 5.09
N ALA A 56 20.07 -10.34 5.89
CA ALA A 56 20.53 -10.31 7.28
C ALA A 56 19.83 -11.35 8.19
N LYS A 57 18.59 -11.73 7.86
CA LYS A 57 17.79 -12.69 8.65
C LYS A 57 18.08 -14.16 8.30
N ALA A 58 18.78 -14.42 7.20
CA ALA A 58 19.05 -15.76 6.69
C ALA A 58 20.34 -16.41 7.24
N ARG A 59 21.10 -15.74 8.11
CA ARG A 59 22.38 -16.27 8.62
C ARG A 59 22.12 -17.31 9.73
N PRO A 60 22.43 -18.60 9.51
CA PRO A 60 22.20 -19.62 10.52
C PRO A 60 23.34 -19.52 11.55
N VAL A 61 22.99 -19.22 12.80
CA VAL A 61 23.91 -19.34 13.93
C VAL A 61 23.97 -20.82 14.31
N ALA A 62 24.96 -21.53 13.80
CA ALA A 62 25.24 -22.90 14.20
C ALA A 62 25.80 -22.90 15.64
N SER A 63 24.91 -23.00 16.63
CA SER A 63 25.31 -23.27 18.02
C SER A 63 25.42 -24.77 18.22
N GLY A 64 26.59 -25.33 17.92
CA GLY A 64 26.94 -26.70 18.29
C GLY A 64 27.12 -26.81 19.80
N ASN A 65 26.03 -27.09 20.53
CA ASN A 65 26.09 -27.35 21.96
C ASN A 65 26.27 -28.86 22.18
N THR A 66 27.51 -29.33 22.25
CA THR A 66 27.81 -30.63 22.88
C THR A 66 27.58 -30.48 24.38
N ARG A 67 26.36 -30.81 24.84
CA ARG A 67 25.88 -30.48 26.18
C ARG A 67 26.27 -31.59 27.17
N ARG A 68 27.04 -31.21 28.19
CA ARG A 68 27.26 -32.04 29.38
C ARG A 68 25.92 -32.10 30.16
N PRO A 69 25.50 -33.25 30.69
CA PRO A 69 24.26 -33.34 31.46
C PRO A 69 24.31 -32.39 32.67
N GLU A 70 23.26 -31.61 32.89
CA GLU A 70 23.14 -30.74 34.06
C GLU A 70 23.03 -31.60 35.33
N GLY A 71 23.76 -31.22 36.38
CA GLY A 71 23.63 -31.84 37.71
C GLY A 71 22.25 -31.55 38.30
N VAL A 72 21.73 -32.45 39.14
CA VAL A 72 20.42 -32.29 39.79
C VAL A 72 20.34 -30.99 40.62
N ASP A 73 21.45 -30.54 41.19
CA ASP A 73 21.51 -29.31 41.97
C ASP A 73 21.34 -28.06 41.10
N ASP A 74 22.00 -28.00 39.94
CA ASP A 74 21.80 -26.92 38.96
C ASP A 74 20.39 -26.91 38.39
N PHE A 75 19.82 -28.10 38.16
CA PHE A 75 18.43 -28.22 37.75
C PHE A 75 17.46 -27.68 38.80
N LEU A 76 17.63 -28.05 40.07
CA LEU A 76 16.77 -27.56 41.17
C LEU A 76 16.86 -26.03 41.30
N ARG A 77 18.05 -25.45 41.15
CA ARG A 77 18.22 -23.99 41.14
C ARG A 77 17.46 -23.35 39.98
N ASN A 78 17.63 -23.86 38.76
CA ASN A 78 16.92 -23.36 37.57
C ASN A 78 15.40 -23.55 37.69
N PHE A 79 14.95 -24.68 38.24
CA PHE A 79 13.54 -24.95 38.46
C PHE A 79 12.93 -23.95 39.45
N LEU A 80 13.53 -23.77 40.63
CA LEU A 80 13.03 -22.85 41.65
C LEU A 80 13.06 -21.40 41.15
N LEU A 81 14.07 -21.03 40.38
CA LEU A 81 14.16 -19.73 39.73
C LEU A 81 13.04 -19.53 38.70
N HIS A 82 12.82 -20.50 37.80
CA HIS A 82 11.76 -20.45 36.79
C HIS A 82 10.35 -20.52 37.38
N ALA A 83 10.17 -21.20 38.51
CA ALA A 83 8.92 -21.24 39.25
C ALA A 83 8.66 -19.96 40.07
N GLY A 84 9.62 -19.03 40.13
CA GLY A 84 9.50 -17.80 40.92
C GLY A 84 9.60 -18.00 42.43
N MET A 85 10.11 -19.14 42.89
CA MET A 85 10.20 -19.52 44.30
C MET A 85 11.51 -19.01 44.92
N THR A 86 11.71 -17.69 44.93
CA THR A 86 12.99 -17.06 45.30
C THR A 86 13.41 -17.32 46.75
N GLN A 87 12.48 -17.30 47.70
CA GLN A 87 12.79 -17.60 49.11
C GLN A 87 13.20 -19.07 49.31
N THR A 88 12.54 -20.00 48.61
CA THR A 88 12.89 -21.42 48.65
C THR A 88 14.23 -21.69 47.98
N LEU A 89 14.52 -20.97 46.89
CA LEU A 89 15.83 -21.01 46.24
C LEU A 89 16.94 -20.56 47.20
N GLU A 90 16.73 -19.46 47.93
CA GLU A 90 17.70 -18.92 48.89
C GLU A 90 17.97 -19.88 50.06
N CYS A 91 16.92 -20.45 50.66
CA CYS A 91 17.07 -21.48 51.69
C CYS A 91 17.83 -22.71 51.16
N PHE A 92 17.44 -23.20 49.98
CA PHE A 92 18.09 -24.34 49.35
C PHE A 92 19.58 -24.07 49.09
N GLN A 93 19.93 -22.89 48.58
CA GLN A 93 21.32 -22.52 48.32
C GLN A 93 22.16 -22.46 49.60
N ASN A 94 21.61 -21.89 50.67
CA ASN A 94 22.30 -21.79 51.95
C ASN A 94 22.53 -23.17 52.57
N GLU A 95 21.51 -24.03 52.59
CA GLU A 95 21.62 -25.40 53.11
C GLU A 95 22.57 -26.25 52.27
N TRP A 96 22.51 -26.13 50.94
CA TRP A 96 23.39 -26.87 50.03
C TRP A 96 24.86 -26.50 50.22
N ASN A 97 25.16 -25.20 50.31
CA ASN A 97 26.52 -24.72 50.56
C ASN A 97 27.05 -25.17 51.93
N GLU A 98 26.21 -25.16 52.96
CA GLU A 98 26.57 -25.63 54.29
C GLU A 98 26.90 -27.14 54.30
N MET A 99 26.12 -27.93 53.55
CA MET A 99 26.34 -29.37 53.42
C MET A 99 27.58 -29.70 52.59
N GLU A 100 27.88 -28.91 51.57
CA GLU A 100 29.10 -29.01 50.77
C GLU A 100 30.34 -28.67 51.60
N MET A 101 30.32 -27.58 52.37
CA MET A 101 31.41 -27.20 53.28
C MET A 101 31.71 -28.25 54.36
N LYS A 102 30.68 -28.96 54.84
CA LYS A 102 30.82 -30.05 55.81
C LYS A 102 31.23 -31.39 55.16
N GLY A 103 31.31 -31.45 53.84
CA GLY A 103 31.62 -32.68 53.10
C GLY A 103 30.53 -33.76 53.18
N LEU A 104 29.30 -33.38 53.51
CA LEU A 104 28.16 -34.31 53.62
C LEU A 104 27.54 -34.66 52.27
N VAL A 105 27.86 -33.89 51.22
CA VAL A 105 27.35 -34.08 49.87
C VAL A 105 28.53 -34.38 48.94
N ASP A 106 28.47 -35.55 48.29
CA ASP A 106 29.37 -35.89 47.20
C ASP A 106 28.76 -35.42 45.88
N VAL A 107 29.23 -34.27 45.40
CA VAL A 107 28.80 -33.65 44.13
C VAL A 107 29.00 -34.60 42.94
N GLY A 108 29.92 -35.57 43.02
CA GLY A 108 30.13 -36.61 42.00
C GLY A 108 29.10 -37.75 42.02
N ARG A 109 28.34 -37.92 43.11
CA ARG A 109 27.26 -38.92 43.25
C ARG A 109 25.87 -38.36 42.99
N VAL A 110 25.73 -37.03 42.95
CA VAL A 110 24.49 -36.38 42.50
C VAL A 110 24.28 -36.77 41.04
N GLY A 111 23.21 -37.52 40.76
CA GLY A 111 22.94 -38.01 39.42
C GLY A 111 22.76 -36.87 38.41
N ALA A 112 22.89 -37.20 37.13
CA ALA A 112 22.49 -36.29 36.05
C ALA A 112 20.96 -36.21 35.96
N VAL A 113 20.44 -35.05 35.59
CA VAL A 113 19.02 -34.93 35.25
C VAL A 113 18.71 -35.74 33.99
N PRO A 114 17.60 -36.49 33.95
CA PRO A 114 17.22 -37.23 32.77
C PRO A 114 17.06 -36.32 31.54
N ASP A 115 17.71 -36.68 30.44
CA ASP A 115 17.76 -35.90 29.20
C ASP A 115 16.37 -35.47 28.69
N VAL A 116 15.35 -36.29 28.91
CA VAL A 116 13.95 -36.03 28.53
C VAL A 116 13.41 -34.72 29.14
N TYR A 117 13.80 -34.39 30.36
CA TYR A 117 13.34 -33.16 31.01
C TYR A 117 14.00 -31.92 30.40
N THR A 118 15.31 -31.99 30.15
CA THR A 118 16.07 -30.92 29.50
C THR A 118 15.60 -30.70 28.06
N ASP A 119 15.27 -31.77 27.35
CA ASP A 119 14.67 -31.69 26.02
C ASP A 119 13.27 -31.07 26.06
N ASN A 120 12.42 -31.41 27.02
CA ASN A 120 11.10 -30.79 27.18
C ASN A 120 11.20 -29.29 27.47
N GLN A 121 12.13 -28.86 28.31
CA GLN A 121 12.36 -27.43 28.53
C GLN A 121 12.81 -26.71 27.26
N ARG A 122 13.73 -27.31 26.48
CA ARG A 122 14.15 -26.76 25.17
C ARG A 122 12.96 -26.66 24.21
N LEU A 123 12.17 -27.72 24.10
CA LEU A 123 11.01 -27.74 23.21
C LEU A 123 9.97 -26.68 23.63
N ASP A 124 9.75 -26.47 24.92
CA ASP A 124 8.85 -25.42 25.40
C ASP A 124 9.36 -24.01 25.09
N THR A 125 10.67 -23.76 25.19
CA THR A 125 11.25 -22.46 24.82
C THR A 125 11.19 -22.22 23.31
N GLU A 126 11.52 -23.22 22.49
CA GLU A 126 11.38 -23.17 21.03
C GLU A 126 9.93 -22.95 20.61
N LEU A 127 8.98 -23.64 21.24
CA LEU A 127 7.56 -23.51 20.96
C LEU A 127 7.05 -22.12 21.36
N LYS A 128 7.48 -21.56 22.49
CA LYS A 128 7.19 -20.18 22.89
C LYS A 128 7.77 -19.19 21.89
N HIS A 129 8.99 -19.38 21.42
CA HIS A 129 9.63 -18.53 20.41
C HIS A 129 8.85 -18.57 19.10
N ALA A 130 8.61 -19.75 18.55
CA ALA A 130 7.87 -19.94 17.31
C ALA A 130 6.45 -19.36 17.38
N ARG A 131 5.77 -19.45 18.53
CA ARG A 131 4.47 -18.80 18.74
C ARG A 131 4.55 -17.28 18.71
N ARG A 132 5.58 -16.68 19.29
CA ARG A 132 5.79 -15.21 19.25
C ARG A 132 6.04 -14.76 17.82
N GLU A 133 6.99 -15.36 17.12
CA GLU A 133 7.29 -15.03 15.73
C GLU A 133 6.06 -15.16 14.83
N ARG A 134 5.31 -16.26 14.96
CA ARG A 134 4.06 -16.43 14.21
C ARG A 134 3.02 -15.36 14.51
N ASN A 135 2.93 -14.91 15.76
CA ASN A 135 2.00 -13.83 16.12
C ASN A 135 2.46 -12.47 15.57
N GLU A 136 3.77 -12.21 15.56
CA GLU A 136 4.38 -11.01 14.96
C GLU A 136 4.11 -10.98 13.46
N TYR A 137 4.44 -12.05 12.72
CA TYR A 137 4.15 -12.15 11.29
C TYR A 137 2.66 -12.01 10.98
N ARG A 138 1.80 -12.60 11.82
CA ARG A 138 0.34 -12.43 11.66
C ARG A 138 -0.07 -10.96 11.83
N GLY A 139 0.50 -10.25 12.81
CA GLY A 139 0.27 -8.82 13.02
C GLY A 139 0.71 -7.99 11.81
N GLU A 140 1.93 -8.21 11.34
CA GLU A 140 2.48 -7.54 10.15
C GLU A 140 1.62 -7.82 8.91
N ALA A 141 1.24 -9.09 8.67
CA ALA A 141 0.39 -9.46 7.55
C ALA A 141 -0.98 -8.78 7.61
N THR A 142 -1.59 -8.68 8.80
CA THR A 142 -2.86 -7.95 8.94
C THR A 142 -2.72 -6.45 8.68
N ALA A 143 -1.62 -5.84 9.11
CA ALA A 143 -1.34 -4.42 8.85
C ALA A 143 -1.11 -4.16 7.35
N LEU A 144 -0.33 -5.03 6.69
CA LEU A 144 -0.12 -4.95 5.24
C LEU A 144 -1.42 -5.15 4.46
N ALA A 145 -2.26 -6.09 4.86
CA ALA A 145 -3.57 -6.30 4.23
C ALA A 145 -4.47 -5.06 4.36
N GLN A 146 -4.48 -4.41 5.52
CA GLN A 146 -5.22 -3.15 5.72
C GLN A 146 -4.67 -2.01 4.86
N ALA A 147 -3.35 -1.85 4.80
CA ALA A 147 -2.69 -0.85 3.95
C ALA A 147 -2.95 -1.08 2.46
N LEU A 148 -3.01 -2.34 2.02
CA LEU A 148 -3.37 -2.68 0.65
C LEU A 148 -4.79 -2.23 0.31
N VAL A 149 -5.76 -2.48 1.21
CA VAL A 149 -7.16 -2.07 1.00
C VAL A 149 -7.28 -0.55 0.92
N THR A 150 -6.55 0.20 1.75
CA THR A 150 -6.58 1.67 1.69
C THR A 150 -5.94 2.20 0.40
N ALA A 151 -4.82 1.61 -0.03
CA ALA A 151 -4.17 1.95 -1.30
C ALA A 151 -5.08 1.65 -2.51
N GLN A 152 -5.77 0.51 -2.52
CA GLN A 152 -6.75 0.17 -3.55
C GLN A 152 -7.89 1.19 -3.62
N ARG A 153 -8.45 1.58 -2.47
CA ARG A 153 -9.51 2.61 -2.43
C ARG A 153 -9.02 3.96 -2.95
N ALA A 154 -7.80 4.35 -2.62
CA ALA A 154 -7.21 5.60 -3.13
C ALA A 154 -7.05 5.56 -4.66
N ARG A 155 -6.52 4.46 -5.20
CA ARG A 155 -6.43 4.21 -6.64
C ARG A 155 -7.80 4.28 -7.32
N ASP A 156 -8.82 3.63 -6.73
CA ASP A 156 -10.16 3.58 -7.32
C ASP A 156 -10.83 4.97 -7.33
N LEU A 157 -10.60 5.77 -6.28
CA LEU A 157 -11.04 7.15 -6.22
C LEU A 157 -10.37 8.01 -7.32
N GLN A 158 -9.06 7.85 -7.52
CA GLN A 158 -8.35 8.55 -8.60
C GLN A 158 -8.86 8.15 -9.98
N ARG A 159 -9.10 6.86 -10.21
CA ARG A 159 -9.69 6.36 -11.47
C ARG A 159 -11.06 6.99 -11.72
N LEU A 160 -11.93 7.00 -10.71
CA LEU A 160 -13.26 7.61 -10.81
C LEU A 160 -13.19 9.12 -11.09
N GLN A 161 -12.27 9.83 -10.42
CA GLN A 161 -12.02 11.25 -10.66
C GLN A 161 -11.57 11.51 -12.10
N LEU A 162 -10.61 10.73 -12.61
CA LEU A 162 -10.12 10.87 -13.97
C LEU A 162 -11.26 10.66 -14.99
N THR A 163 -12.05 9.59 -14.84
CA THR A 163 -13.20 9.33 -15.73
C THR A 163 -14.21 10.47 -15.71
N ARG A 164 -14.52 11.02 -14.52
CA ARG A 164 -15.42 12.17 -14.39
C ARG A 164 -14.86 13.41 -15.08
N LEU A 165 -13.58 13.73 -14.87
CA LEU A 165 -12.92 14.88 -15.50
C LEU A 165 -12.91 14.74 -17.03
N LEU A 166 -12.70 13.54 -17.57
CA LEU A 166 -12.77 13.28 -19.01
C LEU A 166 -14.18 13.52 -19.57
N GLN A 167 -15.23 13.12 -18.85
CA GLN A 167 -16.62 13.41 -19.22
C GLN A 167 -16.90 14.92 -19.21
N GLU A 168 -16.49 15.62 -18.15
CA GLU A 168 -16.65 17.07 -18.01
C GLU A 168 -15.90 17.81 -19.12
N LYS A 169 -14.65 17.42 -19.42
CA LYS A 169 -13.86 17.94 -20.54
C LYS A 169 -14.57 17.73 -21.87
N THR A 170 -15.11 16.54 -22.11
CA THR A 170 -15.81 16.22 -23.36
C THR A 170 -17.06 17.09 -23.54
N ARG A 171 -17.82 17.29 -22.45
CA ARG A 171 -18.97 18.19 -22.44
C ARG A 171 -18.57 19.64 -22.75
N LEU A 172 -17.55 20.16 -22.07
CA LEU A 172 -17.07 21.53 -22.28
C LEU A 172 -16.58 21.74 -23.72
N VAL A 173 -15.87 20.76 -24.30
CA VAL A 173 -15.45 20.81 -25.71
C VAL A 173 -16.66 20.89 -26.65
N ALA A 174 -17.72 20.14 -26.38
CA ALA A 174 -18.95 20.21 -27.18
C ALA A 174 -19.62 21.59 -27.07
N ASP A 175 -19.74 22.12 -25.85
CA ASP A 175 -20.31 23.45 -25.59
C ASP A 175 -19.49 24.56 -26.28
N MET A 176 -18.15 24.48 -26.22
CA MET A 176 -17.25 25.41 -26.94
C MET A 176 -17.45 25.35 -28.45
N ARG A 177 -17.60 24.16 -29.03
CA ARG A 177 -17.86 24.00 -30.47
C ARG A 177 -19.19 24.63 -30.86
N MET A 178 -20.25 24.40 -30.07
CA MET A 178 -21.56 25.01 -30.31
C MET A 178 -21.49 26.54 -30.23
N LEU A 179 -20.81 27.09 -29.23
CA LEU A 179 -20.64 28.52 -29.07
C LEU A 179 -19.87 29.14 -30.24
N LYS A 180 -18.81 28.46 -30.71
CA LYS A 180 -18.04 28.90 -31.87
C LYS A 180 -18.92 29.00 -33.11
N VAL A 181 -19.74 27.98 -33.38
CA VAL A 181 -20.70 27.99 -34.51
C VAL A 181 -21.71 29.14 -34.36
N GLN A 182 -22.19 29.42 -33.15
CA GLN A 182 -23.07 30.56 -32.91
C GLN A 182 -22.37 31.89 -33.18
N CYS A 183 -21.13 32.07 -32.74
CA CYS A 183 -20.35 33.27 -33.05
C CYS A 183 -20.15 33.46 -34.56
N GLU A 184 -19.78 32.41 -35.27
CA GLU A 184 -19.66 32.41 -36.74
C GLU A 184 -20.99 32.78 -37.43
N SER A 185 -22.13 32.38 -36.86
CA SER A 185 -23.46 32.75 -37.38
C SER A 185 -23.81 34.24 -37.21
N TYR A 186 -23.26 34.92 -36.20
CA TYR A 186 -23.48 36.36 -35.97
C TYR A 186 -22.59 37.25 -36.85
N GLU A 187 -21.46 36.72 -37.32
CA GLU A 187 -20.53 37.42 -38.20
C GLU A 187 -21.20 38.07 -39.45
N PRO A 188 -22.04 37.38 -40.25
CA PRO A 188 -22.70 38.00 -41.39
C PRO A 188 -23.69 39.11 -41.01
N ALA A 189 -24.32 39.02 -39.83
CA ALA A 189 -25.22 40.07 -39.35
C ALA A 189 -24.44 41.34 -38.99
N LEU A 190 -23.29 41.19 -38.33
CA LEU A 190 -22.38 42.29 -38.02
C LEU A 190 -21.79 42.92 -39.29
N GLN A 191 -21.37 42.10 -40.26
CA GLN A 191 -20.88 42.59 -41.56
C GLN A 191 -21.93 43.44 -42.27
N LYS A 192 -23.18 42.97 -42.37
CA LYS A 192 -24.28 43.74 -42.96
C LYS A 192 -24.55 45.06 -42.25
N MET A 193 -24.49 45.08 -40.92
CA MET A 193 -24.66 46.32 -40.16
C MET A 193 -23.50 47.31 -40.42
N ASN A 194 -22.27 46.81 -40.48
CA ASN A 194 -21.09 47.61 -40.79
C ASN A 194 -21.13 48.19 -42.22
N GLU A 195 -21.55 47.39 -43.21
CA GLU A 195 -21.76 47.86 -44.59
C GLU A 195 -22.78 49.00 -44.65
N LYS A 196 -23.91 48.87 -43.95
CA LYS A 196 -24.92 49.95 -43.85
C LYS A 196 -24.35 51.21 -43.21
N TYR A 197 -23.60 51.06 -42.12
CA TYR A 197 -22.94 52.18 -41.44
C TYR A 197 -21.96 52.90 -42.38
N GLN A 198 -21.10 52.15 -43.09
CA GLN A 198 -20.18 52.72 -44.07
C GLN A 198 -20.90 53.40 -45.24
N ALA A 199 -22.02 52.85 -45.70
CA ALA A 199 -22.82 53.46 -46.75
C ALA A 199 -23.36 54.84 -46.32
N VAL A 200 -23.93 54.93 -45.11
CA VAL A 200 -24.42 56.19 -44.53
C VAL A 200 -23.29 57.20 -44.32
N LEU A 201 -22.12 56.76 -43.85
CA LEU A 201 -20.95 57.62 -43.74
C LEU A 201 -20.53 58.19 -45.10
N LYS A 202 -20.48 57.35 -46.15
CA LYS A 202 -20.12 57.79 -47.50
C LYS A 202 -21.16 58.76 -48.09
N THR A 203 -22.45 58.56 -47.85
CA THR A 203 -23.48 59.52 -48.29
C THR A 203 -23.33 60.84 -47.55
N PHE A 204 -23.15 60.82 -46.23
CA PHE A 204 -22.94 62.02 -45.44
C PHE A 204 -21.70 62.82 -45.88
N GLN A 205 -20.59 62.14 -46.15
CA GLN A 205 -19.38 62.78 -46.69
C GLN A 205 -19.65 63.40 -48.07
N ARG A 206 -20.35 62.70 -48.97
CA ARG A 206 -20.75 63.24 -50.28
C ARG A 206 -21.64 64.47 -50.14
N ASP A 207 -22.61 64.45 -49.24
CA ASP A 207 -23.53 65.58 -49.04
C ASP A 207 -22.81 66.80 -48.45
N LYS A 208 -21.84 66.60 -47.54
CA LYS A 208 -20.95 67.67 -47.07
C LYS A 208 -20.16 68.31 -48.21
N VAL A 209 -19.58 67.50 -49.11
CA VAL A 209 -18.82 68.02 -50.26
C VAL A 209 -19.73 68.80 -51.21
N LYS A 210 -20.93 68.30 -51.50
CA LYS A 210 -21.92 69.01 -52.35
C LYS A 210 -22.33 70.36 -51.74
N SER A 211 -22.60 70.40 -50.44
CA SER A 211 -22.94 71.65 -49.74
C SER A 211 -21.79 72.66 -49.77
N ALA A 212 -20.54 72.20 -49.64
CA ALA A 212 -19.36 73.07 -49.77
C ALA A 212 -19.18 73.61 -51.21
N GLN A 213 -19.43 72.79 -52.24
CA GLN A 213 -19.38 73.20 -53.64
C GLN A 213 -20.49 74.20 -54.01
N HIS A 214 -21.69 74.05 -53.45
CA HIS A 214 -22.80 74.98 -53.70
C HIS A 214 -22.62 76.34 -53.01
N MET A 215 -21.91 76.38 -51.88
CA MET A 215 -21.55 77.62 -51.17
C MET A 215 -20.36 78.37 -51.80
N GLY A 216 -19.55 77.71 -52.63
CA GLY A 216 -18.42 78.31 -53.36
C GLY A 216 -18.75 78.75 -54.80
N SER A 217 -19.99 78.59 -55.26
CA SER A 217 -20.42 78.90 -56.64
C SER A 217 -21.41 80.08 -56.73
N LYS A 218 -21.45 80.94 -55.72
CA LYS A 218 -22.18 82.22 -55.71
C LYS A 218 -21.21 83.40 -55.69
#